data_AF-A0A5E7V8Q7-F1
#
_entry.id   AF-A0A5E7V8Q7-F1
#
_cell.length_a   1.000
_cell.length_b   1.000
_cell.length_c   1.000
_cell.angle_alpha   90.00
_cell.angle_beta   90.00
_cell.angle_gamma   90.00
#
_symmetry.space_group_name_H-M   'P 1'
#
loop_
_entity.id
_entity.type
_entity.pdbx_description
1 polymer ?
#
loop_
_entity_poly.entity_id
_entity_poly.type
_entity_poly.pdbx_seq_one_letter_code
_entity_poly.pdbx_strand_id
1 'polypeptide(L)'
;MTAPGALNSAAGSLYVVATPIGNLDDISARALKILREVALIAAEDTRHSQRLMQHFGIATPLAACHEHNERDEGSRFITRLLAGDNVALISDAGTPLISDPGYHLVRQARAAGINVVPVPGACALIAALSAAGLPSDRFIFEGFLPAKAVGRRARLEQVKEEPRTLIFYEAPHRILECLQDMELVFGPERPALLARELTKTFETLKGLPLAELREFVESDSNQQRGECVVLVAGWSAPEEEGVVSSEAMRILNLLLEEMPLKRAAALAAQITGERKNVLYQIALDQQKGE
;
A
#
# COMPACT_ATOMS: atom_id res chain seq x y z
N MET A 1 -3.93 28.99 12.06
CA MET A 1 -4.23 28.09 13.19
C MET A 1 -5.70 28.26 13.52
N THR A 2 -6.57 27.43 12.95
CA THR A 2 -7.97 27.34 13.37
C THR A 2 -8.02 26.63 14.71
N ALA A 3 -8.70 27.23 15.69
CA ALA A 3 -8.88 26.62 17.01
C ALA A 3 -9.48 25.20 16.87
N PRO A 4 -9.06 24.22 17.68
CA PRO A 4 -9.78 22.95 17.73
C PRO A 4 -11.21 23.26 18.15
N GLY A 5 -12.19 22.79 17.37
CA GLY A 5 -13.59 22.84 17.80
C GLY A 5 -13.70 22.25 19.19
N ALA A 6 -14.36 22.95 20.10
CA ALA A 6 -14.49 22.52 21.50
C ALA A 6 -15.09 21.10 21.53
N LEU A 7 -14.35 20.15 22.10
CA LEU A 7 -14.83 18.79 22.32
C LEU A 7 -16.05 18.84 23.25
N ASN A 8 -17.12 18.15 22.88
CA ASN A 8 -18.31 18.08 23.73
C ASN A 8 -18.05 17.11 24.90
N SER A 9 -17.76 17.64 26.10
CA SER A 9 -17.36 16.85 27.27
C SER A 9 -18.46 15.92 27.82
N ALA A 10 -19.70 16.06 27.35
CA ALA A 10 -20.81 15.19 27.71
C ALA A 10 -21.03 14.03 26.70
N ALA A 11 -20.44 14.11 25.51
CA ALA A 11 -20.57 13.07 24.48
C ALA A 11 -19.62 11.90 24.76
N GLY A 12 -20.03 10.70 24.34
CA GLY A 12 -19.18 9.51 24.31
C GLY A 12 -18.11 9.61 23.23
N SER A 13 -17.26 8.59 23.15
CA SER A 13 -16.18 8.49 22.14
C SER A 13 -16.47 7.43 21.08
N LEU A 14 -16.10 7.73 19.85
CA LEU A 14 -16.07 6.76 18.74
C LEU A 14 -14.67 6.15 18.67
N TYR A 15 -14.55 4.87 18.99
CA TYR A 15 -13.29 4.12 18.87
C TYR A 15 -13.22 3.45 17.51
N VAL A 16 -12.13 3.66 16.76
CA VAL A 16 -11.88 2.93 15.50
C VAL A 16 -10.96 1.77 15.83
N VAL A 17 -11.47 0.55 15.81
CA VAL A 17 -10.80 -0.63 16.38
C VAL A 17 -10.44 -1.62 15.27
N ALA A 18 -9.14 -1.86 15.10
CA ALA A 18 -8.69 -2.88 14.17
C ALA A 18 -8.96 -4.30 14.70
N THR A 19 -9.42 -5.18 13.82
CA THR A 19 -9.65 -6.61 14.05
C THR A 19 -8.54 -7.45 13.38
N PRO A 20 -8.36 -8.72 13.78
CA PRO A 20 -7.45 -9.64 13.09
C PRO A 20 -7.66 -9.73 11.57
N ILE A 21 -6.60 -10.06 10.83
CA ILE A 21 -6.65 -10.32 9.37
C ILE A 21 -6.56 -11.81 9.01
N GLY A 22 -6.58 -12.71 10.01
CA GLY A 22 -6.49 -14.15 9.79
C GLY A 22 -6.16 -14.93 11.05
N ASN A 23 -5.22 -14.43 11.87
CA ASN A 23 -4.87 -15.02 13.15
C ASN A 23 -5.50 -14.26 14.33
N LEU A 24 -6.27 -14.97 15.16
CA LEU A 24 -6.96 -14.39 16.31
C LEU A 24 -5.99 -13.77 17.33
N ASP A 25 -4.75 -14.24 17.40
CA ASP A 25 -3.73 -13.71 18.32
C ASP A 25 -3.26 -12.29 17.95
N ASP A 26 -3.57 -11.80 16.75
CA ASP A 26 -3.19 -10.46 16.29
C ASP A 26 -4.09 -9.35 16.84
N ILE A 27 -5.13 -9.68 17.61
CA ILE A 27 -5.95 -8.68 18.29
C ILE A 27 -5.20 -8.07 19.48
N SER A 28 -5.15 -6.73 19.56
CA SER A 28 -4.46 -6.09 20.67
C SER A 28 -5.26 -6.20 21.98
N ALA A 29 -4.56 -6.27 23.12
CA ALA A 29 -5.20 -6.23 24.43
C ALA A 29 -6.06 -4.97 24.63
N ARG A 30 -5.68 -3.85 24.01
CA ARG A 30 -6.45 -2.60 24.04
C ARG A 30 -7.75 -2.70 23.23
N ALA A 31 -7.72 -3.35 22.07
CA ALA A 31 -8.92 -3.63 21.29
C ALA A 31 -9.91 -4.48 22.09
N LEU A 32 -9.44 -5.59 22.69
CA LEU A 32 -10.27 -6.46 23.53
C LEU A 32 -10.90 -5.71 24.72
N LYS A 33 -10.12 -4.86 25.40
CA LYS A 33 -10.64 -4.02 26.49
C LYS A 33 -11.77 -3.11 26.00
N ILE A 34 -11.52 -2.35 24.95
CA ILE A 34 -12.48 -1.37 24.41
C ILE A 34 -13.76 -2.08 23.95
N LEU A 35 -13.63 -3.17 23.18
CA LEU A 35 -14.79 -3.90 22.68
C LEU A 35 -15.68 -4.47 23.79
N ARG A 36 -15.15 -4.74 24.99
CA ARG A 36 -15.93 -5.15 26.18
C ARG A 36 -16.59 -3.99 26.93
N GLU A 37 -16.04 -2.78 26.83
CA GLU A 37 -16.45 -1.61 27.63
C GLU A 37 -17.39 -0.66 26.88
N VAL A 38 -17.35 -0.63 25.54
CA VAL A 38 -18.25 0.20 24.73
C VAL A 38 -19.70 -0.28 24.83
N ALA A 39 -20.66 0.64 24.65
CA ALA A 39 -22.09 0.32 24.74
C ALA A 39 -22.65 -0.32 23.45
N LEU A 40 -21.92 -0.21 22.33
CA LEU A 40 -22.29 -0.74 21.03
C LEU A 40 -21.05 -0.92 20.16
N ILE A 41 -21.04 -1.98 19.35
CA ILE A 41 -20.07 -2.17 18.27
C ILE A 41 -20.79 -1.99 16.92
N ALA A 42 -20.40 -0.98 16.16
CA ALA A 42 -20.73 -0.77 14.76
C ALA A 42 -19.82 -1.66 13.90
N ALA A 43 -20.38 -2.62 13.19
CA ALA A 43 -19.64 -3.63 12.43
C ALA A 43 -20.04 -3.65 10.95
N GLU A 44 -19.07 -3.89 10.08
CA GLU A 44 -19.29 -4.11 8.65
C GLU A 44 -20.16 -5.33 8.36
N ASP A 45 -19.88 -6.51 8.90
CA ASP A 45 -20.85 -7.61 8.92
C ASP A 45 -20.99 -8.14 10.36
N THR A 46 -22.19 -7.96 10.91
CA THR A 46 -22.52 -8.44 12.25
C THR A 46 -22.40 -9.96 12.39
N ARG A 47 -22.66 -10.74 11.32
CA ARG A 47 -22.56 -12.20 11.32
C ARG A 47 -21.10 -12.65 11.34
N HIS A 48 -20.24 -11.98 10.59
CA HIS A 48 -18.80 -12.19 10.62
C HIS A 48 -18.25 -11.86 12.02
N SER A 49 -18.50 -10.63 12.46
CA SER A 49 -18.02 -10.09 13.72
C SER A 49 -18.52 -10.88 14.94
N GLN A 50 -19.73 -11.44 14.90
CA GLN A 50 -20.27 -12.24 16.00
C GLN A 50 -19.38 -13.43 16.36
N ARG A 51 -18.73 -14.07 15.38
CA ARG A 51 -17.81 -15.20 15.65
C ARG A 51 -16.58 -14.75 16.43
N LEU A 52 -16.00 -13.61 16.03
CA LEU A 52 -14.87 -13.00 16.73
C LEU A 52 -15.26 -12.62 18.18
N MET A 53 -16.44 -12.00 18.36
CA MET A 53 -16.92 -11.63 19.68
C MET A 53 -17.14 -12.86 20.57
N GLN A 54 -17.73 -13.93 20.03
CA GLN A 54 -17.93 -15.20 20.75
C GLN A 54 -16.60 -15.83 21.17
N HIS A 55 -15.59 -15.85 20.29
CA HIS A 55 -14.27 -16.40 20.60
C HIS A 55 -13.63 -15.70 21.82
N PHE A 56 -13.75 -14.38 21.90
CA PHE A 56 -13.16 -13.57 22.98
C PHE A 56 -14.08 -13.32 24.19
N GLY A 57 -15.27 -13.93 24.21
CA GLY A 57 -16.25 -13.77 25.28
C GLY A 57 -16.78 -12.34 25.42
N ILE A 58 -16.93 -11.62 24.30
CA ILE A 58 -17.40 -10.23 24.27
C ILE A 58 -18.92 -10.24 24.09
N ALA A 59 -19.65 -9.71 25.09
CA ALA A 59 -21.12 -9.69 25.12
C ALA A 59 -21.73 -8.39 24.57
N THR A 60 -20.89 -7.44 24.15
CA THR A 60 -21.32 -6.13 23.69
C THR A 60 -22.23 -6.25 22.45
N PRO A 61 -23.38 -5.55 22.41
CA PRO A 61 -24.27 -5.59 21.26
C PRO A 61 -23.60 -5.14 19.95
N LEU A 62 -23.94 -5.80 18.85
CA LEU A 62 -23.50 -5.47 17.50
C LEU A 62 -24.61 -4.73 16.72
N ALA A 63 -24.19 -3.84 15.83
CA ALA A 63 -25.06 -3.14 14.91
C ALA A 63 -24.38 -3.00 13.55
N ALA A 64 -25.11 -3.28 12.49
CA ALA A 64 -24.64 -3.14 11.11
C ALA A 64 -24.24 -1.69 10.78
N CYS A 65 -23.08 -1.49 10.16
CA CYS A 65 -22.63 -0.21 9.60
C CYS A 65 -22.02 -0.50 8.22
N HIS A 66 -22.79 -0.32 7.14
CA HIS A 66 -22.39 -0.71 5.78
C HIS A 66 -22.58 0.47 4.82
N GLU A 67 -21.77 0.54 3.76
CA GLU A 67 -21.70 1.70 2.84
C GLU A 67 -23.06 2.15 2.28
N HIS A 68 -23.95 1.21 1.94
CA HIS A 68 -25.24 1.51 1.30
C HIS A 68 -26.21 2.35 2.15
N ASN A 69 -25.96 2.47 3.45
CA ASN A 69 -26.88 3.11 4.37
C ASN A 69 -26.20 4.17 5.27
N GLU A 70 -24.93 4.53 5.02
CA GLU A 70 -24.14 5.37 5.94
C GLU A 70 -24.67 6.79 6.13
N ARG A 71 -25.41 7.35 5.17
CA ARG A 71 -26.01 8.70 5.32
C ARG A 71 -27.16 8.70 6.33
N ASP A 72 -28.01 7.67 6.28
CA ASP A 72 -29.20 7.57 7.14
C ASP A 72 -28.87 6.86 8.46
N GLU A 73 -28.07 5.79 8.45
CA GLU A 73 -27.64 5.04 9.64
C GLU A 73 -26.56 5.78 10.45
N GLY A 74 -25.73 6.61 9.81
CA GLY A 74 -24.76 7.44 10.52
C GLY A 74 -25.43 8.27 11.62
N SER A 75 -26.66 8.74 11.35
CA SER A 75 -27.46 9.52 12.30
C SER A 75 -27.72 8.80 13.63
N ARG A 76 -27.94 7.47 13.63
CA ARG A 76 -28.24 6.74 14.87
C ARG A 76 -27.02 6.55 15.75
N PHE A 77 -25.86 6.29 15.15
CA PHE A 77 -24.60 6.17 15.90
C PHE A 77 -24.20 7.51 16.49
N ILE A 78 -24.34 8.59 15.71
CA ILE A 78 -24.10 9.96 16.18
C ILE A 78 -25.05 10.31 17.34
N THR A 79 -26.33 9.95 17.25
CA THR A 79 -27.29 10.18 18.33
C THR A 79 -26.87 9.50 19.63
N ARG A 80 -26.44 8.22 19.57
CA ARG A 80 -25.93 7.51 20.75
C ARG A 80 -24.66 8.14 21.32
N LEU A 81 -23.71 8.49 20.45
CA LEU A 81 -22.48 9.18 20.85
C LEU A 81 -22.79 10.52 21.55
N LEU A 82 -23.70 11.32 21.02
CA LEU A 82 -24.13 12.57 21.64
C LEU A 82 -24.87 12.37 22.97
N ALA A 83 -25.53 11.23 23.15
CA ALA A 83 -26.17 10.84 24.40
C ALA A 83 -25.19 10.34 25.49
N GLY A 84 -23.89 10.22 25.16
CA GLY A 84 -22.85 9.79 26.10
C GLY A 84 -22.34 8.37 25.90
N ASP A 85 -22.93 7.60 24.97
CA ASP A 85 -22.49 6.22 24.73
C ASP A 85 -21.14 6.17 24.02
N ASN A 86 -20.24 5.32 24.51
CA ASN A 86 -19.06 4.93 23.75
C ASN A 86 -19.44 3.91 22.68
N VAL A 87 -18.95 4.09 21.45
CA VAL A 87 -19.19 3.19 20.30
C VAL A 87 -17.87 2.75 19.71
N ALA A 88 -17.70 1.46 19.41
CA ALA A 88 -16.57 0.99 18.61
C ALA A 88 -17.01 0.76 17.16
N LEU A 89 -16.18 1.16 16.20
CA LEU A 89 -16.29 0.83 14.78
C LEU A 89 -15.26 -0.24 14.45
N ILE A 90 -15.70 -1.34 13.84
CA ILE A 90 -14.87 -2.44 13.34
C ILE A 90 -15.24 -2.76 11.88
N SER A 91 -14.28 -3.28 11.11
CA SER A 91 -14.49 -3.96 9.84
C SER A 91 -14.34 -5.46 10.02
N ASP A 92 -14.67 -6.23 8.98
CA ASP A 92 -14.59 -7.70 9.05
C ASP A 92 -13.15 -8.16 9.32
N ALA A 93 -12.16 -7.46 8.77
CA ALA A 93 -10.75 -7.74 9.00
C ALA A 93 -9.89 -6.47 8.93
N GLY A 94 -8.91 -6.37 9.82
CA GLY A 94 -7.90 -5.32 9.77
C GLY A 94 -8.38 -3.98 10.31
N THR A 95 -7.85 -2.89 9.74
CA THR A 95 -8.10 -1.54 10.23
C THR A 95 -9.27 -0.91 9.47
N PRO A 96 -10.37 -0.53 10.15
CA PRO A 96 -11.52 0.10 9.48
C PRO A 96 -11.11 1.34 8.67
N LEU A 97 -11.92 1.68 7.65
CA LEU A 97 -11.70 2.76 6.68
C LEU A 97 -10.60 2.49 5.63
N ILE A 98 -9.80 1.42 5.76
CA ILE A 98 -8.76 1.08 4.78
C ILE A 98 -9.31 0.05 3.80
N SER A 99 -9.94 0.55 2.73
CA SER A 99 -10.75 -0.27 1.80
C SER A 99 -11.99 -0.93 2.43
N ASP A 100 -12.43 -0.38 3.56
CA ASP A 100 -13.58 -0.82 4.36
C ASP A 100 -14.55 0.36 4.61
N PRO A 101 -15.83 0.11 4.98
CA PRO A 101 -16.77 1.16 5.37
C PRO A 101 -16.36 1.93 6.64
N GLY A 102 -17.09 3.00 6.94
CA GLY A 102 -16.97 3.79 8.16
C GLY A 102 -16.47 5.23 7.97
N TYR A 103 -16.07 5.59 6.74
CA TYR A 103 -15.61 6.93 6.42
C TYR A 103 -16.65 8.01 6.77
N HIS A 104 -17.92 7.81 6.38
CA HIS A 104 -18.94 8.83 6.65
C HIS A 104 -19.25 8.94 8.15
N LEU A 105 -19.27 7.83 8.88
CA LEU A 105 -19.49 7.84 10.34
C LEU A 105 -18.38 8.63 11.06
N VAL A 106 -17.11 8.35 10.74
CA VAL A 106 -15.98 9.09 11.33
C VAL A 106 -16.06 10.58 10.98
N ARG A 107 -16.38 10.91 9.72
CA ARG A 107 -16.53 12.30 9.28
C ARG A 107 -17.65 13.02 10.04
N GLN A 108 -18.83 12.39 10.18
CA GLN A 108 -19.96 12.95 10.91
C GLN A 108 -19.62 13.12 12.40
N ALA A 109 -18.95 12.15 13.02
CA ALA A 109 -18.54 12.22 14.42
C ALA A 109 -17.60 13.42 14.66
N ARG A 110 -16.58 13.56 13.80
CA ARG A 110 -15.68 14.72 13.88
C ARG A 110 -16.41 16.04 13.68
N ALA A 111 -17.34 16.10 12.73
CA ALA A 111 -18.14 17.31 12.46
C ALA A 111 -19.04 17.69 13.66
N ALA A 112 -19.50 16.70 14.42
CA ALA A 112 -20.31 16.90 15.63
C ALA A 112 -19.48 17.17 16.90
N GLY A 113 -18.15 17.30 16.80
CA GLY A 113 -17.28 17.53 17.96
C GLY A 113 -17.12 16.31 18.89
N ILE A 114 -17.45 15.12 18.39
CA ILE A 114 -17.26 13.85 19.10
C ILE A 114 -15.79 13.45 19.06
N ASN A 115 -15.29 12.94 20.19
CA ASN A 115 -13.94 12.41 20.26
C ASN A 115 -13.81 11.11 19.44
N VAL A 116 -12.91 11.10 18.46
CA VAL A 116 -12.61 9.91 17.64
C VAL A 116 -11.24 9.38 18.03
N VAL A 117 -11.20 8.14 18.51
CA VAL A 117 -10.02 7.51 19.10
C VAL A 117 -9.57 6.31 18.23
N PRO A 118 -8.49 6.43 17.44
CA PRO A 118 -7.96 5.30 16.71
C PRO A 118 -7.28 4.30 17.65
N VAL A 119 -7.56 3.01 17.47
CA VAL A 119 -6.92 1.90 18.17
C VAL A 119 -6.03 1.14 17.20
N PRO A 120 -4.69 1.28 17.31
CA PRO A 120 -3.75 0.56 16.47
C PRO A 120 -3.96 -0.96 16.54
N GLY A 121 -3.75 -1.63 15.41
CA GLY A 121 -3.81 -3.07 15.28
C GLY A 121 -3.48 -3.50 13.85
N ALA A 122 -3.95 -4.68 13.46
CA ALA A 122 -3.59 -5.30 12.19
C ALA A 122 -4.02 -4.48 10.97
N CYS A 123 -3.14 -4.40 9.97
CA CYS A 123 -3.39 -3.81 8.67
C CYS A 123 -2.60 -4.60 7.62
N ALA A 124 -3.30 -5.28 6.70
CA ALA A 124 -2.67 -6.22 5.77
C ALA A 124 -1.59 -5.57 4.90
N LEU A 125 -1.84 -4.36 4.37
CA LEU A 125 -0.85 -3.65 3.55
C LEU A 125 0.44 -3.31 4.32
N ILE A 126 0.33 -2.95 5.61
CA ILE A 126 1.48 -2.60 6.44
C ILE A 126 2.25 -3.85 6.85
N ALA A 127 1.54 -4.93 7.21
CA ALA A 127 2.15 -6.23 7.48
C ALA A 127 2.94 -6.71 6.26
N ALA A 128 2.33 -6.67 5.07
CA ALA A 128 2.98 -7.05 3.82
C ALA A 128 4.21 -6.19 3.52
N LEU A 129 4.10 -4.85 3.60
CA LEU A 129 5.20 -3.93 3.33
C LEU A 129 6.39 -4.15 4.29
N SER A 130 6.11 -4.44 5.56
CA SER A 130 7.15 -4.69 6.56
C SER A 130 8.02 -5.92 6.26
N ALA A 131 7.48 -6.89 5.51
CA ALA A 131 8.16 -8.11 5.10
C ALA A 131 8.58 -8.13 3.62
N ALA A 132 8.29 -7.06 2.86
CA ALA A 132 8.39 -7.09 1.40
C ALA A 132 9.82 -6.95 0.85
N GLY A 133 10.74 -6.41 1.64
CA GLY A 133 12.09 -6.07 1.14
C GLY A 133 12.11 -4.92 0.12
N LEU A 134 11.03 -4.13 0.03
CA LEU A 134 10.92 -2.95 -0.84
C LEU A 134 11.11 -1.65 -0.05
N PRO A 135 11.50 -0.53 -0.70
CA PRO A 135 11.56 0.78 -0.05
C PRO A 135 10.25 1.14 0.64
N SER A 136 10.33 1.53 1.91
CA SER A 136 9.16 1.81 2.77
C SER A 136 9.19 3.21 3.41
N ASP A 137 10.16 4.05 3.04
CA ASP A 137 10.21 5.46 3.43
C ASP A 137 9.06 6.27 2.84
N ARG A 138 8.62 5.91 1.62
CA ARG A 138 7.45 6.45 0.94
C ARG A 138 6.79 5.37 0.10
N PHE A 139 5.47 5.27 0.19
CA PHE A 139 4.67 4.31 -0.58
C PHE A 139 3.31 4.91 -0.94
N ILE A 140 2.62 4.27 -1.88
CA ILE A 140 1.23 4.56 -2.24
C ILE A 140 0.41 3.31 -2.04
N PHE A 141 -0.73 3.46 -1.38
CA PHE A 141 -1.77 2.45 -1.36
C PHE A 141 -2.85 2.80 -2.38
N GLU A 142 -3.08 1.90 -3.34
CA GLU A 142 -4.02 2.05 -4.46
C GLU A 142 -5.34 1.31 -4.23
N GLY A 143 -5.47 0.56 -3.13
CA GLY A 143 -6.65 -0.26 -2.86
C GLY A 143 -6.86 -1.35 -3.91
N PHE A 144 -8.12 -1.61 -4.23
CA PHE A 144 -8.50 -2.56 -5.28
C PHE A 144 -8.55 -1.88 -6.65
N LEU A 145 -7.89 -2.50 -7.63
CA LEU A 145 -7.98 -2.06 -9.02
C LEU A 145 -9.38 -2.32 -9.61
N PRO A 146 -9.81 -1.51 -10.61
CA PRO A 146 -11.06 -1.77 -11.33
C PRO A 146 -11.13 -3.21 -11.86
N ALA A 147 -12.30 -3.84 -11.75
CA ALA A 147 -12.46 -5.25 -12.10
C ALA A 147 -12.24 -5.56 -13.59
N LYS A 148 -12.55 -4.62 -14.49
CA LYS A 148 -12.43 -4.80 -15.93
C LYS A 148 -11.04 -4.38 -16.42
N ALA A 149 -10.45 -5.17 -17.31
CA ALA A 149 -9.11 -4.96 -17.86
C ALA A 149 -8.85 -3.54 -18.37
N VAL A 150 -9.79 -2.94 -19.13
CA VAL A 150 -9.64 -1.56 -19.64
C VAL A 150 -9.46 -0.54 -18.51
N GLY A 151 -10.30 -0.62 -17.48
CA GLY A 151 -10.22 0.28 -16.32
C GLY A 151 -8.97 0.00 -15.47
N ARG A 152 -8.63 -1.28 -15.30
CA ARG A 152 -7.43 -1.71 -14.58
C ARG A 152 -6.16 -1.17 -15.22
N ARG A 153 -5.96 -1.42 -16.52
CA ARG A 153 -4.82 -0.91 -17.29
C ARG A 153 -4.75 0.60 -17.30
N ALA A 154 -5.89 1.29 -17.49
CA ALA A 154 -5.92 2.74 -17.44
C ALA A 154 -5.46 3.30 -16.09
N ARG A 155 -5.80 2.63 -14.97
CA ARG A 155 -5.30 3.04 -13.65
C ARG A 155 -3.81 2.71 -13.48
N LEU A 156 -3.36 1.53 -13.90
CA LEU A 156 -1.95 1.15 -13.85
C LEU A 156 -1.07 2.13 -14.65
N GLU A 157 -1.49 2.54 -15.85
CA GLU A 157 -0.74 3.52 -16.67
C GLU A 157 -0.56 4.86 -15.95
N GLN A 158 -1.54 5.30 -15.14
CA GLN A 158 -1.42 6.55 -14.37
C GLN A 158 -0.34 6.51 -13.28
N VAL A 159 0.06 5.31 -12.84
CA VAL A 159 1.06 5.12 -11.78
C VAL A 159 2.31 4.39 -12.28
N LYS A 160 2.46 4.22 -13.59
CA LYS A 160 3.57 3.45 -14.21
C LYS A 160 4.96 3.98 -13.86
N GLU A 161 5.09 5.30 -13.85
CA GLU A 161 6.33 6.02 -13.56
C GLU A 161 6.41 6.52 -12.12
N GLU A 162 5.54 6.01 -11.23
CA GLU A 162 5.59 6.37 -9.82
C GLU A 162 6.85 5.82 -9.15
N PRO A 163 7.75 6.66 -8.59
CA PRO A 163 8.99 6.21 -7.97
C PRO A 163 8.83 5.56 -6.59
N ARG A 164 7.67 5.68 -5.95
CA ARG A 164 7.38 5.05 -4.65
C ARG A 164 6.90 3.60 -4.82
N THR A 165 7.06 2.79 -3.78
CA THR A 165 6.45 1.45 -3.71
C THR A 165 4.92 1.57 -3.84
N LEU A 166 4.34 0.81 -4.76
CA LEU A 166 2.91 0.73 -5.00
C LEU A 166 2.34 -0.49 -4.29
N ILE A 167 1.20 -0.35 -3.62
CA ILE A 167 0.55 -1.43 -2.88
C ILE A 167 -0.90 -1.55 -3.30
N PHE A 168 -1.30 -2.76 -3.68
CA PHE A 168 -2.63 -3.10 -4.16
C PHE A 168 -3.23 -4.22 -3.32
N TYR A 169 -4.53 -4.16 -3.10
CA TYR A 169 -5.30 -5.34 -2.71
C TYR A 169 -5.89 -5.97 -3.97
N GLU A 170 -5.94 -7.30 -4.01
CA GLU A 170 -6.55 -8.01 -5.12
C GLU A 170 -7.28 -9.27 -4.67
N ALA A 171 -8.40 -9.55 -5.34
CA ALA A 171 -9.18 -10.74 -5.09
C ALA A 171 -8.48 -11.98 -5.69
N PRO A 172 -8.57 -13.15 -5.04
CA PRO A 172 -7.86 -14.36 -5.46
C PRO A 172 -8.18 -14.79 -6.89
N HIS A 173 -9.44 -14.71 -7.28
CA HIS A 173 -9.90 -15.11 -8.62
C HIS A 173 -9.51 -14.12 -9.72
N ARG A 174 -8.93 -12.97 -9.36
CA ARG A 174 -8.46 -11.92 -10.28
C ARG A 174 -6.94 -11.76 -10.31
N ILE A 175 -6.22 -12.38 -9.37
CA ILE A 175 -4.79 -12.11 -9.18
C ILE A 175 -3.96 -12.39 -10.43
N LEU A 176 -4.27 -13.48 -11.15
CA LEU A 176 -3.55 -13.83 -12.37
C LEU A 176 -3.75 -12.78 -13.48
N GLU A 177 -5.00 -12.38 -13.73
CA GLU A 177 -5.31 -11.34 -14.71
C GLU A 177 -4.72 -9.97 -14.32
N CYS A 178 -4.66 -9.69 -13.01
CA CYS A 178 -4.06 -8.47 -12.49
C CYS A 178 -2.54 -8.45 -12.73
N LEU A 179 -1.84 -9.56 -12.43
CA LEU A 179 -0.40 -9.68 -12.67
C LEU A 179 -0.06 -9.61 -14.16
N GLN A 180 -0.89 -10.20 -15.03
CA GLN A 180 -0.75 -10.07 -16.50
C GLN A 180 -0.83 -8.60 -16.94
N ASP A 181 -1.76 -7.82 -16.40
CA ASP A 181 -1.89 -6.41 -16.74
C ASP A 181 -0.77 -5.55 -16.12
N MET A 182 -0.31 -5.88 -14.91
CA MET A 182 0.85 -5.23 -14.30
C MET A 182 2.12 -5.48 -15.11
N GLU A 183 2.38 -6.74 -15.52
CA GLU A 183 3.51 -7.12 -16.37
C GLU A 183 3.50 -6.31 -17.68
N LEU A 184 2.33 -6.26 -18.34
CA LEU A 184 2.16 -5.53 -19.59
C LEU A 184 2.44 -4.02 -19.46
N VAL A 185 2.00 -3.40 -18.36
CA VAL A 185 2.07 -1.94 -18.17
C VAL A 185 3.40 -1.51 -17.55
N PHE A 186 3.85 -2.18 -16.49
CA PHE A 186 5.06 -1.81 -15.72
C PHE A 186 6.34 -2.43 -16.27
N GLY A 187 6.23 -3.46 -17.11
CA GLY A 187 7.33 -4.23 -17.65
C GLY A 187 7.62 -5.50 -16.86
N PRO A 188 8.16 -6.55 -17.52
CA PRO A 188 8.32 -7.88 -16.93
C PRO A 188 9.33 -7.92 -15.78
N GLU A 189 10.35 -7.07 -15.84
CA GLU A 189 11.46 -7.03 -14.88
C GLU A 189 11.14 -6.23 -13.61
N ARG A 190 9.97 -5.59 -13.52
CA ARG A 190 9.65 -4.77 -12.34
C ARG A 190 9.60 -5.67 -11.10
N PRO A 191 10.40 -5.42 -10.06
CA PRO A 191 10.35 -6.22 -8.84
C PRO A 191 8.98 -6.07 -8.16
N ALA A 192 8.40 -7.18 -7.73
CA ALA A 192 7.14 -7.21 -7.02
C ALA A 192 7.14 -8.30 -5.93
N LEU A 193 6.19 -8.22 -5.02
CA LEU A 193 5.92 -9.22 -4.00
C LEU A 193 4.43 -9.51 -3.89
N LEU A 194 4.08 -10.79 -3.98
CA LEU A 194 2.78 -11.31 -3.58
C LEU A 194 2.82 -11.72 -2.11
N ALA A 195 1.94 -11.12 -1.31
CA ALA A 195 1.61 -11.57 0.03
C ALA A 195 0.21 -12.17 0.03
N ARG A 196 0.10 -13.49 0.19
CA ARG A 196 -1.15 -14.24 0.16
C ARG A 196 -1.45 -14.84 1.51
N GLU A 197 -2.69 -14.75 1.96
CA GLU A 197 -3.18 -15.37 3.21
C GLU A 197 -2.33 -14.99 4.43
N LEU A 198 -1.97 -13.70 4.52
CA LEU A 198 -1.18 -13.17 5.64
C LEU A 198 -1.78 -13.58 6.98
N THR A 199 -0.91 -14.00 7.91
CA THR A 199 -1.19 -14.49 9.27
C THR A 199 -1.89 -15.85 9.33
N LYS A 200 -2.32 -16.44 8.20
CA LYS A 200 -3.06 -17.71 8.16
C LYS A 200 -2.12 -18.90 7.90
N THR A 201 -2.65 -20.12 8.03
CA THR A 201 -1.89 -21.38 7.88
C THR A 201 -1.14 -21.51 6.55
N PHE A 202 -1.70 -20.97 5.47
CA PHE A 202 -1.14 -21.06 4.12
C PHE A 202 -0.54 -19.74 3.67
N GLU A 203 0.07 -18.97 4.57
CA GLU A 203 0.75 -17.72 4.22
C GLU A 203 1.82 -17.96 3.15
N THR A 204 1.79 -17.14 2.08
CA THR A 204 2.84 -17.08 1.07
C THR A 204 3.36 -15.64 0.97
N LEU A 205 4.67 -15.45 1.13
CA LEU A 205 5.38 -14.22 0.77
C LEU A 205 6.36 -14.54 -0.36
N LYS A 206 6.06 -14.07 -1.58
CA LYS A 206 6.86 -14.38 -2.78
C LYS A 206 7.27 -13.11 -3.51
N GLY A 207 8.56 -12.75 -3.40
CA GLY A 207 9.18 -11.66 -4.15
C GLY A 207 9.87 -12.16 -5.42
N LEU A 208 9.50 -11.62 -6.58
CA LEU A 208 10.03 -11.95 -7.92
C LEU A 208 9.79 -10.76 -8.88
N PRO A 209 10.49 -10.68 -10.03
CA PRO A 209 10.05 -9.85 -11.14
C PRO A 209 8.62 -10.19 -11.57
N LEU A 210 7.86 -9.21 -12.10
CA LEU A 210 6.44 -9.39 -12.43
C LEU A 210 6.16 -10.58 -13.35
N ALA A 211 6.99 -10.81 -14.37
CA ALA A 211 6.82 -11.96 -15.27
C ALA A 211 6.96 -13.29 -14.54
N GLU A 212 8.02 -13.45 -13.75
CA GLU A 212 8.24 -14.66 -12.95
C GLU A 212 7.17 -14.83 -11.86
N LEU A 213 6.68 -13.73 -11.27
CA LEU A 213 5.61 -13.77 -10.29
C LEU A 213 4.28 -14.22 -10.90
N ARG A 214 3.96 -13.72 -12.11
CA ARG A 214 2.80 -14.17 -12.89
C ARG A 214 2.91 -15.66 -13.18
N GLU A 215 4.05 -16.14 -13.66
CA GLU A 215 4.29 -17.56 -13.94
C GLU A 215 4.16 -18.43 -12.69
N PHE A 216 4.71 -17.98 -11.57
CA PHE A 216 4.56 -18.65 -10.28
C PHE A 216 3.07 -18.84 -9.91
N VAL A 217 2.26 -17.78 -10.03
CA VAL A 217 0.82 -17.82 -9.74
C VAL A 217 0.02 -18.65 -10.75
N GLU A 218 0.42 -18.63 -12.02
CA GLU A 218 -0.18 -19.44 -13.08
C GLU A 218 0.09 -20.93 -12.87
N SER A 219 1.29 -21.28 -12.41
CA SER A 219 1.74 -22.67 -12.26
C SER A 219 1.09 -23.42 -11.09
N ASP A 220 0.54 -22.71 -10.10
CA ASP A 220 -0.11 -23.31 -8.92
C ASP A 220 -1.42 -22.59 -8.58
N SER A 221 -2.54 -23.26 -8.82
CA SER A 221 -3.89 -22.73 -8.53
C SER A 221 -4.12 -22.40 -7.06
N ASN A 222 -3.33 -22.95 -6.11
CA ASN A 222 -3.42 -22.54 -4.71
C ASN A 222 -2.96 -21.08 -4.49
N GLN A 223 -2.11 -20.54 -5.36
CA GLN A 223 -1.70 -19.13 -5.30
C GLN A 223 -2.80 -18.17 -5.77
N GLN A 224 -3.91 -18.70 -6.31
CA GLN A 224 -5.10 -17.96 -6.71
C GLN A 224 -6.25 -18.16 -5.71
N ARG A 225 -5.93 -18.40 -4.43
CA ARG A 225 -6.88 -18.61 -3.33
C ARG A 225 -6.55 -17.74 -2.12
N GLY A 226 -7.59 -17.30 -1.43
CA GLY A 226 -7.45 -16.46 -0.24
C GLY A 226 -7.21 -14.98 -0.56
N GLU A 227 -6.84 -14.20 0.43
CA GLU A 227 -6.67 -12.75 0.27
C GLU A 227 -5.25 -12.42 -0.18
N CYS A 228 -5.10 -11.45 -1.09
CA CYS A 228 -3.81 -11.07 -1.66
C CYS A 228 -3.53 -9.58 -1.50
N VAL A 229 -2.30 -9.27 -1.10
CA VAL A 229 -1.68 -7.94 -1.20
C VAL A 229 -0.53 -8.05 -2.22
N VAL A 230 -0.51 -7.16 -3.20
CA VAL A 230 0.56 -7.08 -4.19
C VAL A 230 1.34 -5.80 -3.97
N LEU A 231 2.64 -5.91 -3.78
CA LEU A 231 3.55 -4.77 -3.68
C LEU A 231 4.42 -4.73 -4.92
N VAL A 232 4.53 -3.57 -5.56
CA VAL A 232 5.33 -3.37 -6.76
C VAL A 232 6.36 -2.29 -6.45
N ALA A 233 7.62 -2.56 -6.78
CA ALA A 233 8.69 -1.60 -6.62
C ALA A 233 8.39 -0.32 -7.42
N GLY A 234 8.80 0.81 -6.87
CA GLY A 234 8.72 2.09 -7.56
C GLY A 234 9.52 2.08 -8.87
N TRP A 235 9.13 2.95 -9.77
CA TRP A 235 9.81 3.13 -11.05
C TRP A 235 11.07 3.95 -10.84
N SER A 236 12.18 3.41 -11.32
CA SER A 236 13.38 4.20 -11.59
C SER A 236 13.42 4.52 -13.07
N ALA A 237 13.76 5.76 -13.40
CA ALA A 237 14.19 6.07 -14.76
C ALA A 237 15.29 5.08 -15.16
N PRO A 238 15.26 4.53 -16.38
CA PRO A 238 16.40 3.80 -16.89
C PRO A 238 17.66 4.63 -16.63
N GLU A 239 18.70 4.03 -16.04
CA GLU A 239 20.01 4.68 -16.11
C GLU A 239 20.23 4.94 -17.61
N GLU A 240 20.44 6.20 -17.99
CA GLU A 240 20.92 6.51 -19.34
C GLU A 240 22.34 5.92 -19.43
N GLU A 241 22.42 4.62 -19.72
CA GLU A 241 23.66 3.96 -20.05
C GLU A 241 24.23 4.65 -21.29
N GLY A 242 25.20 5.54 -21.07
CA GLY A 242 25.98 6.18 -22.13
C GLY A 242 25.58 7.59 -22.54
N VAL A 243 24.57 8.22 -21.91
CA VAL A 243 24.40 9.68 -22.10
C VAL A 243 25.32 10.40 -21.14
N VAL A 244 26.60 10.42 -21.51
CA VAL A 244 27.54 11.39 -20.96
C VAL A 244 26.97 12.77 -21.22
N SER A 245 26.88 13.61 -20.19
CA SER A 245 26.36 14.97 -20.36
C SER A 245 27.06 15.70 -21.53
N SER A 246 26.33 16.55 -22.25
CA SER A 246 26.88 17.31 -23.40
C SER A 246 28.13 18.11 -23.02
N GLU A 247 28.19 18.58 -21.77
CA GLU A 247 29.34 19.25 -21.19
C GLU A 247 30.53 18.31 -20.97
N ALA A 248 30.28 17.10 -20.47
CA ALA A 248 31.33 16.10 -20.32
C ALA A 248 31.90 15.62 -21.66
N MET A 249 31.06 15.53 -22.71
CA MET A 249 31.55 15.27 -24.07
C MET A 249 32.36 16.45 -24.64
N ARG A 250 31.92 17.69 -24.40
CA ARG A 250 32.67 18.89 -24.82
C ARG A 250 34.05 18.95 -24.18
N ILE A 251 34.13 18.68 -22.88
CA ILE A 251 35.40 18.66 -22.12
C ILE A 251 36.28 17.50 -22.61
N LEU A 252 35.73 16.30 -22.81
CA LEU A 252 36.47 15.15 -23.30
C LEU A 252 37.11 15.43 -24.66
N ASN A 253 36.37 16.02 -25.62
CA ASN A 253 36.88 16.32 -26.95
C ASN A 253 38.03 17.35 -26.92
N LEU A 254 37.88 18.43 -26.15
CA LEU A 254 38.95 19.43 -25.98
C LEU A 254 40.21 18.83 -25.35
N LEU A 255 40.05 17.89 -24.41
CA LEU A 255 41.20 17.21 -23.80
C LEU A 255 41.87 16.24 -24.77
N LEU A 256 41.10 15.55 -25.63
CA LEU A 256 41.65 14.61 -26.61
C LEU A 256 42.55 15.28 -27.66
N GLU A 257 42.34 16.56 -27.94
CA GLU A 257 43.22 17.35 -28.83
C GLU A 257 44.62 17.57 -28.21
N GLU A 258 44.70 17.64 -26.88
CA GLU A 258 45.92 18.05 -26.17
C GLU A 258 46.64 16.90 -25.45
N MET A 259 45.98 15.74 -25.25
CA MET A 259 46.59 14.63 -24.51
C MET A 259 46.07 13.23 -24.89
N PRO A 260 46.83 12.18 -24.54
CA PRO A 260 46.43 10.81 -24.85
C PRO A 260 45.09 10.42 -24.21
N LEU A 261 44.31 9.62 -24.94
CA LEU A 261 42.95 9.17 -24.60
C LEU A 261 42.77 8.76 -23.13
N LYS A 262 43.68 7.91 -22.61
CA LYS A 262 43.61 7.43 -21.22
C LYS A 262 43.69 8.57 -20.18
N ARG A 263 44.43 9.63 -20.49
CA ARG A 263 44.60 10.81 -19.64
C ARG A 263 43.43 11.78 -19.81
N ALA A 264 42.98 12.00 -21.04
CA ALA A 264 41.81 12.81 -21.36
C ALA A 264 40.54 12.28 -20.66
N ALA A 265 40.26 10.98 -20.77
CA ALA A 265 39.10 10.35 -20.12
C ALA A 265 39.17 10.41 -18.58
N ALA A 266 40.37 10.34 -17.99
CA ALA A 266 40.55 10.44 -16.55
C ALA A 266 40.29 11.86 -16.03
N LEU A 267 40.78 12.88 -16.75
CA LEU A 267 40.57 14.29 -16.39
C LEU A 267 39.13 14.74 -16.62
N ALA A 268 38.52 14.34 -17.74
CA ALA A 268 37.10 14.60 -18.01
C ALA A 268 36.23 14.05 -16.88
N ALA A 269 36.44 12.80 -16.46
CA ALA A 269 35.74 12.19 -15.33
C ALA A 269 35.91 12.97 -14.01
N GLN A 270 37.12 13.46 -13.73
CA GLN A 270 37.38 14.25 -12.52
C GLN A 270 36.70 15.62 -12.56
N ILE A 271 36.58 16.24 -13.72
CA ILE A 271 35.98 17.56 -13.90
C ILE A 271 34.45 17.47 -13.86
N THR A 272 33.88 16.42 -14.44
CA THR A 272 32.42 16.34 -14.69
C THR A 272 31.69 15.43 -13.69
N GLY A 273 32.41 14.56 -12.97
CA GLY A 273 31.83 13.56 -12.09
C GLY A 273 31.33 12.30 -12.81
N GLU A 274 31.51 12.21 -14.14
CA GLU A 274 31.11 11.07 -14.96
C GLU A 274 32.03 9.86 -14.77
N ARG A 275 31.53 8.65 -15.06
CA ARG A 275 32.32 7.42 -14.93
C ARG A 275 33.44 7.40 -15.97
N LYS A 276 34.70 7.40 -15.53
CA LYS A 276 35.90 7.30 -16.39
C LYS A 276 35.83 6.19 -17.44
N ASN A 277 35.32 5.02 -17.07
CA ASN A 277 35.25 3.88 -17.98
C ASN A 277 34.30 4.15 -19.16
N VAL A 278 33.20 4.88 -18.92
CA VAL A 278 32.23 5.27 -19.94
C VAL A 278 32.86 6.28 -20.91
N LEU A 279 33.49 7.34 -20.37
CA LEU A 279 34.20 8.36 -21.16
C LEU A 279 35.36 7.76 -21.98
N TYR A 280 36.10 6.81 -21.42
CA TYR A 280 37.19 6.12 -22.10
C TYR A 280 36.67 5.29 -23.28
N GLN A 281 35.57 4.57 -23.08
CA GLN A 281 34.97 3.72 -24.11
C GLN A 281 34.43 4.58 -25.27
N ILE A 282 33.75 5.68 -24.97
CA ILE A 282 33.25 6.62 -25.99
C ILE A 282 34.41 7.21 -26.81
N ALA A 283 35.48 7.67 -26.17
CA ALA A 283 36.65 8.20 -26.89
C ALA A 283 37.33 7.14 -27.77
N LEU A 284 37.37 5.89 -27.30
CA LEU A 284 37.98 4.78 -28.04
C LEU A 284 37.15 4.40 -29.27
N ASP A 285 35.83 4.45 -29.16
CA ASP A 285 34.92 4.15 -30.25
C ASP A 285 34.90 5.30 -31.28
N GLN A 286 35.09 6.55 -30.87
CA GLN A 286 35.30 7.70 -31.78
C GLN A 286 36.59 7.55 -32.62
N GLN A 287 37.71 7.14 -32.01
CA GLN A 287 38.97 6.91 -32.74
C GLN A 287 38.96 5.69 -33.67
N LYS A 288 38.00 4.78 -33.51
CA LYS A 288 37.82 3.61 -34.40
C LYS A 288 36.83 3.86 -35.54
N GLY A 289 36.03 4.93 -35.43
CA GLY A 289 35.01 5.30 -36.42
C GLY A 289 35.49 6.33 -37.46
N GLU A 290 36.70 6.87 -37.31
CA GLU A 290 37.44 7.66 -38.31
C GLU A 290 38.44 6.77 -39.07
#